data_AF-A0A6P0P377-F1
#
_entry.id   AF-A0A6P0P377-F1
#
_cell.length_a   1.000
_cell.length_b   1.000
_cell.length_c   1.000
_cell.angle_alpha   90.00
_cell.angle_beta   90.00
_cell.angle_gamma   90.00
#
_symmetry.space_group_name_H-M   'P 1'
#
loop_
_entity.id
_entity.type
_entity.pdbx_description
1 polymer ?
#
loop_
_entity_poly.entity_id
_entity_poly.type
_entity_poly.pdbx_seq_one_letter_code
_entity_poly.pdbx_strand_id
1 'polypeptide(L)'
;MKIKTQLHTEAVKIALLSLSEMELYNTIHNWLERISQKDWEAELLDEMQFALGYELESGETLQSYRSWDELMYCEPDCEDVYLIAPSPLKLHRYIEQMDSHSFYHNIISIAGKAYSEGEMGYPPNAFCDGYQFMENLVASLRKNQPCQEKNYPSEIFRIVNQTPNNEQFFQVSEHWRTYNGDKVTDFVLLTSN
;
A
#
# COMPACT_ATOMS: atom_id res chain seq x y z
N MET A 1 -1.08 7.07 -24.99
CA MET A 1 -2.12 6.12 -24.52
C MET A 1 -3.40 6.32 -25.34
N LYS A 2 -4.15 5.25 -25.67
CA LYS A 2 -5.43 5.34 -26.39
C LYS A 2 -6.50 5.98 -25.48
N ILE A 3 -7.45 6.74 -26.03
CA ILE A 3 -8.53 7.40 -25.27
C ILE A 3 -9.31 6.40 -24.40
N LYS A 4 -9.66 5.24 -24.95
CA LYS A 4 -10.39 4.20 -24.20
C LYS A 4 -9.59 3.71 -22.99
N THR A 5 -8.28 3.49 -23.15
CA THR A 5 -7.38 3.10 -22.06
C THR A 5 -7.33 4.17 -20.99
N GLN A 6 -7.16 5.43 -21.37
CA GLN A 6 -7.19 6.54 -20.43
C GLN A 6 -8.48 6.58 -19.59
N LEU A 7 -9.66 6.42 -20.22
CA LEU A 7 -10.94 6.42 -19.50
C LEU A 7 -11.05 5.30 -18.45
N HIS A 8 -10.55 4.10 -18.77
CA HIS A 8 -10.58 2.98 -17.83
C HIS A 8 -9.56 3.17 -16.70
N THR A 9 -8.36 3.69 -17.04
CA THR A 9 -7.34 4.06 -16.06
C THR A 9 -7.87 5.07 -15.06
N GLU A 10 -8.50 6.15 -15.53
CA GLU A 10 -9.08 7.17 -14.66
C GLU A 10 -10.23 6.60 -13.81
N ALA A 11 -11.05 5.70 -14.35
CA ALA A 11 -12.10 5.06 -13.58
C ALA A 11 -11.55 4.21 -12.41
N VAL A 12 -10.46 3.46 -12.64
CA VAL A 12 -9.74 2.73 -11.58
C VAL A 12 -9.15 3.70 -10.56
N LYS A 13 -8.48 4.76 -11.02
CA LYS A 13 -7.88 5.78 -10.14
C LYS A 13 -8.91 6.43 -9.23
N ILE A 14 -10.05 6.85 -9.78
CA ILE A 14 -11.16 7.43 -9.03
C ILE A 14 -11.70 6.41 -8.01
N ALA A 15 -11.90 5.16 -8.42
CA ALA A 15 -12.41 4.12 -7.50
C ALA A 15 -11.42 3.85 -6.36
N LEU A 16 -10.13 3.79 -6.64
CA LEU A 16 -9.10 3.55 -5.64
C LEU A 16 -8.98 4.72 -4.64
N LEU A 17 -8.97 5.96 -5.14
CA LEU A 17 -8.91 7.17 -4.31
C LEU A 17 -10.23 7.47 -3.57
N SER A 18 -11.30 6.75 -3.87
CA SER A 18 -12.56 6.85 -3.12
C SER A 18 -12.61 5.95 -1.89
N LEU A 19 -11.58 5.13 -1.66
CA LEU A 19 -11.37 4.42 -0.40
C LEU A 19 -10.81 5.38 0.66
N SER A 20 -10.99 5.06 1.94
CA SER A 20 -10.25 5.76 2.99
C SER A 20 -8.73 5.54 2.85
N GLU A 21 -7.92 6.43 3.42
CA GLU A 21 -6.45 6.33 3.36
C GLU A 21 -5.94 4.96 3.81
N MET A 22 -6.53 4.40 4.87
CA MET A 22 -6.17 3.08 5.40
C MET A 22 -6.62 1.94 4.49
N GLU A 23 -7.81 2.02 3.89
CA GLU A 23 -8.30 1.00 2.97
C GLU A 23 -7.48 0.98 1.68
N LEU A 24 -7.15 2.14 1.13
CA LEU A 24 -6.24 2.27 -0.02
C LEU A 24 -4.87 1.67 0.34
N TYR A 25 -4.31 2.07 1.48
CA TYR A 25 -3.02 1.57 1.94
C TYR A 25 -3.00 0.04 2.05
N ASN A 26 -3.98 -0.53 2.74
CA ASN A 26 -4.12 -1.98 2.90
C ASN A 26 -4.38 -2.70 1.58
N THR A 27 -5.12 -2.08 0.66
CA THR A 27 -5.38 -2.64 -0.68
C THR A 27 -4.09 -2.77 -1.47
N ILE A 28 -3.27 -1.71 -1.51
CA ILE A 28 -1.97 -1.73 -2.20
C ILE A 28 -1.01 -2.73 -1.56
N HIS A 29 -0.92 -2.76 -0.23
CA HIS A 29 -0.02 -3.70 0.46
C HIS A 29 -0.44 -5.15 0.30
N ASN A 30 -1.75 -5.45 0.29
CA ASN A 30 -2.24 -6.79 -0.02
C ASN A 30 -1.85 -7.20 -1.45
N TRP A 31 -1.89 -6.28 -2.42
CA TRP A 31 -1.42 -6.58 -3.77
C TRP A 31 0.07 -6.90 -3.80
N LEU A 32 0.91 -6.11 -3.11
CA LEU A 32 2.35 -6.37 -3.00
C LEU A 32 2.64 -7.69 -2.28
N GLU A 33 1.90 -8.02 -1.21
CA GLU A 33 2.02 -9.29 -0.49
C GLU A 33 1.67 -10.50 -1.37
N ARG A 34 0.63 -10.39 -2.20
CA ARG A 34 0.29 -11.45 -3.17
C ARG A 34 1.37 -11.63 -4.24
N ILE A 35 2.07 -10.55 -4.60
CA ILE A 35 3.19 -10.61 -5.55
C ILE A 35 4.41 -11.23 -4.89
N SER A 36 4.72 -10.89 -3.64
CA SER A 36 5.88 -11.44 -2.92
C SER A 36 5.78 -12.95 -2.69
N GLN A 37 4.58 -13.50 -2.66
CA GLN A 37 4.32 -14.95 -2.63
C GLN A 37 4.64 -15.65 -3.96
N LYS A 38 5.01 -14.92 -5.01
CA LYS A 38 5.40 -15.45 -6.32
C LYS A 38 6.93 -15.38 -6.44
N ASP A 39 7.59 -16.52 -6.23
CA ASP A 39 9.05 -16.66 -6.14
C ASP A 39 9.88 -16.06 -7.30
N TRP A 40 9.27 -15.76 -8.45
CA TRP A 40 9.95 -15.31 -9.67
C TRP A 40 9.88 -13.78 -9.90
N GLU A 41 9.32 -13.01 -8.97
CA GLU A 41 9.09 -11.56 -9.14
C GLU A 41 9.85 -10.70 -8.10
N ALA A 42 10.87 -11.26 -7.41
CA ALA A 42 11.54 -10.59 -6.29
C ALA A 42 12.21 -9.25 -6.67
N GLU A 43 13.03 -9.21 -7.73
CA GLU A 43 13.67 -7.97 -8.21
C GLU A 43 12.63 -6.93 -8.68
N LEU A 44 11.53 -7.41 -9.26
CA LEU A 44 10.47 -6.54 -9.72
C LEU A 44 9.62 -5.97 -8.56
N LEU A 45 9.53 -6.69 -7.44
CA LEU A 45 8.80 -6.24 -6.27
C LEU A 45 9.42 -4.97 -5.67
N ASP A 46 10.75 -4.90 -5.59
CA ASP A 46 11.47 -3.72 -5.12
C ASP A 46 11.19 -2.52 -6.04
N GLU A 47 11.26 -2.71 -7.37
CA GLU A 47 10.93 -1.66 -8.34
C GLU A 47 9.50 -1.14 -8.16
N MET A 48 8.53 -2.04 -7.91
CA MET A 48 7.14 -1.66 -7.63
C MET A 48 7.01 -0.87 -6.34
N GLN A 49 7.74 -1.26 -5.29
CA GLN A 49 7.74 -0.58 -4.00
C GLN A 49 8.37 0.81 -4.14
N PHE A 50 9.52 0.95 -4.80
CA PHE A 50 10.12 2.26 -5.08
C PHE A 50 9.20 3.15 -5.92
N ALA A 51 8.50 2.58 -6.91
CA ALA A 51 7.50 3.28 -7.70
C ALA A 51 6.25 3.72 -6.90
N LEU A 52 6.09 3.25 -5.66
CA LEU A 52 5.06 3.68 -4.71
C LEU A 52 5.60 4.61 -3.61
N GLY A 53 6.89 4.97 -3.66
CA GLY A 53 7.54 5.85 -2.70
C GLY A 53 8.03 5.15 -1.43
N TYR A 54 8.29 3.83 -1.50
CA TYR A 54 9.10 3.15 -0.50
C TYR A 54 10.53 3.65 -0.60
N GLU A 55 11.22 3.67 0.53
CA GLU A 55 12.59 4.13 0.65
C GLU A 55 13.41 3.05 1.36
N LEU A 56 14.68 2.93 1.02
CA LEU A 56 15.64 2.11 1.76
C LEU A 56 16.20 2.97 2.89
N GLU A 57 16.32 2.42 4.09
CA GLU A 57 16.96 3.09 5.22
C GLU A 57 18.18 2.28 5.66
N SER A 58 19.34 2.95 5.74
CA SER A 58 20.56 2.36 6.29
C SER A 58 20.39 2.16 7.80
N GLY A 59 20.62 0.94 8.29
CA GLY A 59 20.65 0.63 9.71
C GLY A 59 21.81 1.27 10.45
N GLU A 60 22.86 1.67 9.72
CA GLU A 60 24.07 2.28 10.28
C GLU A 60 23.93 3.80 10.42
N THR A 61 23.36 4.47 9.41
CA THR A 61 23.31 5.94 9.36
C THR A 61 21.91 6.51 9.55
N LEU A 62 20.87 5.67 9.45
CA LEU A 62 19.45 6.06 9.40
C LEU A 62 19.13 7.01 8.23
N GLN A 63 19.97 7.03 7.20
CA GLN A 63 19.72 7.79 5.98
C GLN A 63 18.80 7.01 5.05
N SER A 64 17.86 7.73 4.42
CA SER A 64 16.90 7.16 3.47
C SER A 64 17.32 7.38 2.01
N TYR A 65 17.12 6.36 1.18
CA TYR A 65 17.50 6.29 -0.24
C TYR A 65 16.31 5.84 -1.09
N ARG A 66 16.21 6.33 -2.33
CA ARG A 66 15.07 6.04 -3.22
C ARG A 66 15.24 4.79 -4.07
N SER A 67 16.47 4.26 -4.16
CA SER A 67 16.79 3.06 -4.92
C SER A 67 18.07 2.41 -4.39
N TRP A 68 18.26 1.15 -4.76
CA TRP A 68 19.51 0.41 -4.51
C TRP A 68 20.73 1.10 -5.13
N ASP A 69 20.61 1.67 -6.34
CA ASP A 69 21.71 2.39 -6.98
C ASP A 69 22.16 3.62 -6.16
N GLU A 70 21.22 4.35 -5.58
CA GLU A 70 21.51 5.51 -4.74
C GLU A 70 22.21 5.10 -3.44
N LEU A 71 21.72 4.04 -2.79
CA LEU A 71 22.33 3.46 -1.60
C LEU A 71 23.75 2.98 -1.89
N MET A 72 23.94 2.16 -2.93
CA MET A 72 25.25 1.61 -3.29
C MET A 72 26.28 2.69 -3.68
N TYR A 73 25.81 3.82 -4.21
CA TYR A 73 26.67 4.97 -4.51
C TYR A 73 27.10 5.73 -3.24
N CYS A 74 26.21 5.87 -2.26
CA CYS A 74 26.47 6.67 -1.05
C CYS A 74 27.13 5.86 0.07
N GLU A 75 26.69 4.61 0.26
CA GLU A 75 27.11 3.68 1.31
C GLU A 75 27.35 2.28 0.71
N PRO A 76 28.44 2.07 -0.05
CA PRO A 76 28.70 0.80 -0.76
C PRO A 76 28.94 -0.40 0.17
N ASP A 77 29.33 -0.13 1.42
CA ASP A 77 29.66 -1.15 2.42
C ASP A 77 28.52 -1.35 3.45
N CYS A 78 27.33 -0.79 3.23
CA CYS A 78 26.19 -0.93 4.15
C CYS A 78 25.69 -2.38 4.19
N GLU A 79 25.74 -3.00 5.37
CA GLU A 79 25.30 -4.40 5.56
C GLU A 79 23.83 -4.49 6.01
N ASP A 80 23.35 -3.50 6.77
CA ASP A 80 21.99 -3.48 7.33
C ASP A 80 21.10 -2.49 6.57
N VAL A 81 20.14 -3.00 5.79
CA VAL A 81 19.20 -2.18 5.01
C VAL A 81 17.75 -2.57 5.32
N TYR A 82 16.93 -1.56 5.60
CA TYR A 82 15.50 -1.72 5.87
C TYR A 82 14.67 -1.08 4.76
N LEU A 83 13.63 -1.78 4.31
CA LEU A 83 12.66 -1.20 3.38
C LEU A 83 11.53 -0.52 4.17
N ILE A 84 11.36 0.78 3.96
CA ILE A 84 10.41 1.62 4.69
C ILE A 84 9.22 1.98 3.79
N ALA A 85 8.03 1.55 4.20
CA ALA A 85 6.78 1.90 3.52
C ALA A 85 6.40 3.37 3.75
N PRO A 86 5.82 4.06 2.75
CA PRO A 86 5.28 5.40 2.95
C PRO A 86 4.10 5.37 3.93
N SER A 87 3.83 6.45 4.67
CA SER A 87 2.61 6.54 5.47
C SER A 87 1.34 6.49 4.60
N PRO A 88 0.17 6.06 5.13
CA PRO A 88 -1.08 6.03 4.38
C PRO A 88 -1.41 7.36 3.66
N LEU A 89 -1.20 8.49 4.36
CA LEU A 89 -1.38 9.82 3.80
C LEU A 89 -0.37 10.15 2.68
N LYS A 90 0.92 9.76 2.85
CA LYS A 90 1.97 9.96 1.82
C LYS A 90 1.62 9.17 0.57
N LEU A 91 1.22 7.90 0.72
CA LEU A 91 0.82 7.04 -0.39
C LEU A 91 -0.43 7.56 -1.11
N HIS A 92 -1.47 7.97 -0.37
CA HIS A 92 -2.68 8.53 -0.96
C HIS A 92 -2.37 9.76 -1.83
N ARG A 93 -1.63 10.73 -1.28
CA ARG A 93 -1.21 11.95 -2.01
C ARG A 93 -0.35 11.62 -3.23
N TYR A 94 0.54 10.65 -3.09
CA TYR A 94 1.41 10.22 -4.18
C TYR A 94 0.60 9.65 -5.36
N ILE A 95 -0.38 8.77 -5.08
CA ILE A 95 -1.29 8.22 -6.10
C ILE A 95 -2.20 9.30 -6.69
N GLU A 96 -2.69 10.24 -5.88
CA GLU A 96 -3.51 11.37 -6.34
C GLU A 96 -2.78 12.21 -7.39
N GLN A 97 -1.50 12.51 -7.15
CA GLN A 97 -0.66 13.34 -8.02
C GLN A 97 -0.13 12.59 -9.26
N MET A 98 -0.18 11.26 -9.26
CA MET A 98 0.32 10.43 -10.36
C MET A 98 -0.47 10.68 -11.65
N ASP A 99 0.21 10.93 -12.76
CA ASP A 99 -0.46 11.09 -14.05
C ASP A 99 -1.04 9.75 -14.56
N SER A 100 -1.96 9.82 -15.52
CA SER A 100 -2.66 8.64 -16.04
C SER A 100 -1.72 7.57 -16.61
N HIS A 101 -0.61 7.97 -17.24
CA HIS A 101 0.35 7.03 -17.81
C HIS A 101 1.10 6.30 -16.70
N SER A 102 1.63 7.04 -15.73
CA SER A 102 2.32 6.45 -14.56
C SER A 102 1.38 5.57 -13.74
N PHE A 103 0.11 5.99 -13.53
CA PHE A 103 -0.88 5.19 -12.83
C PHE A 103 -1.17 3.86 -13.54
N TYR A 104 -1.26 3.90 -14.87
CA TYR A 104 -1.46 2.69 -15.67
C TYR A 104 -0.27 1.71 -15.56
N HIS A 105 0.96 2.22 -15.65
CA HIS A 105 2.15 1.36 -15.61
C HIS A 105 2.54 0.90 -14.22
N ASN A 106 2.17 1.65 -13.17
CA ASN A 106 2.51 1.30 -11.79
C ASN A 106 1.34 0.59 -11.12
N ILE A 107 0.22 1.29 -10.91
CA ILE A 107 -0.89 0.79 -10.08
C ILE A 107 -1.66 -0.33 -10.76
N ILE A 108 -2.03 -0.16 -12.04
CA ILE A 108 -2.80 -1.18 -12.76
C ILE A 108 -1.93 -2.41 -13.04
N SER A 109 -0.64 -2.22 -13.31
CA SER A 109 0.33 -3.31 -13.46
C SER A 109 0.49 -4.12 -12.16
N ILE A 110 0.66 -3.45 -11.01
CA ILE A 110 0.74 -4.09 -9.68
C ILE A 110 -0.55 -4.88 -9.40
N ALA A 111 -1.73 -4.26 -9.57
CA ALA A 111 -2.99 -4.96 -9.39
C ALA A 111 -3.08 -6.18 -10.32
N GLY A 112 -2.70 -6.04 -11.59
CA GLY A 112 -2.71 -7.11 -12.58
C GLY A 112 -1.82 -8.29 -12.21
N LYS A 113 -0.64 -8.01 -11.62
CA LYS A 113 0.26 -9.04 -11.11
C LYS A 113 -0.20 -9.65 -9.79
N ALA A 114 -0.95 -8.93 -8.97
CA ALA A 114 -1.47 -9.45 -7.71
C ALA A 114 -2.61 -10.47 -7.90
N TYR A 115 -3.43 -10.32 -8.94
CA TYR A 115 -4.50 -11.27 -9.26
C TYR A 115 -3.98 -12.40 -10.15
N SER A 116 -4.54 -13.60 -9.98
CA SER A 116 -4.24 -14.73 -10.86
C SER A 116 -4.93 -14.56 -12.22
N GLU A 117 -4.41 -15.20 -13.27
CA GLU A 117 -5.05 -15.15 -14.58
C GLU A 117 -6.52 -15.56 -14.51
N GLY A 118 -7.40 -14.69 -15.01
CA GLY A 118 -8.83 -14.95 -15.10
C GLY A 118 -9.66 -14.58 -13.88
N GLU A 119 -9.06 -14.28 -12.70
CA GLU A 119 -9.83 -13.85 -11.51
C GLU A 119 -10.61 -12.56 -11.76
N MET A 120 -9.99 -11.63 -12.47
CA MET A 120 -10.59 -10.36 -12.88
C MET A 120 -10.59 -10.16 -14.40
N GLY A 121 -10.27 -11.19 -15.18
CA GLY A 121 -9.94 -11.07 -16.61
C GLY A 121 -8.45 -10.79 -16.83
N TYR A 122 -8.05 -10.62 -18.10
CA TYR A 122 -6.64 -10.44 -18.44
C TYR A 122 -6.18 -9.00 -18.13
N PRO A 123 -5.14 -8.82 -17.30
CA PRO A 123 -4.53 -7.51 -17.10
C PRO A 123 -3.90 -7.01 -18.41
N PRO A 124 -3.61 -5.70 -18.51
CA PRO A 124 -3.00 -5.18 -19.72
C PRO A 124 -1.64 -5.82 -20.01
N ASN A 125 -1.44 -6.20 -21.28
CA ASN A 125 -0.20 -6.80 -21.77
C ASN A 125 -0.03 -6.47 -23.28
N ALA A 126 0.99 -7.05 -23.93
CA ALA A 126 1.29 -6.80 -25.34
C ALA A 126 0.13 -7.16 -26.31
N PHE A 127 -0.79 -8.03 -25.89
CA PHE A 127 -1.88 -8.58 -26.72
C PHE A 127 -3.27 -8.05 -26.33
N CYS A 128 -3.42 -7.44 -25.14
CA CYS A 128 -4.70 -6.98 -24.61
C CYS A 128 -4.53 -5.66 -23.85
N ASP A 129 -5.41 -4.68 -24.12
CA ASP A 129 -5.42 -3.41 -23.38
C ASP A 129 -5.98 -3.54 -21.93
N GLY A 130 -6.50 -4.72 -21.55
CA GLY A 130 -6.93 -5.04 -20.17
C GLY A 130 -8.24 -4.40 -19.70
N TYR A 131 -9.15 -4.05 -20.62
CA TYR A 131 -10.40 -3.33 -20.28
C TYR A 131 -11.29 -4.06 -19.28
N GLN A 132 -11.54 -5.35 -19.51
CA GLN A 132 -12.35 -6.18 -18.61
C GLN A 132 -11.73 -6.25 -17.21
N PHE A 133 -10.40 -6.35 -17.13
CA PHE A 133 -9.68 -6.31 -15.86
C PHE A 133 -9.93 -5.01 -15.10
N MET A 134 -9.76 -3.87 -15.75
CA MET A 134 -10.00 -2.56 -15.13
C MET A 134 -11.47 -2.38 -14.67
N GLU A 135 -12.43 -2.85 -15.46
CA GLU A 135 -13.87 -2.81 -15.08
C GLU A 135 -14.15 -3.65 -13.83
N ASN A 136 -13.62 -4.87 -13.79
CA ASN A 136 -13.78 -5.77 -12.64
C ASN A 136 -13.05 -5.25 -11.40
N LEU A 137 -11.87 -4.64 -11.58
CA LEU A 137 -11.11 -4.00 -10.51
C LEU A 137 -11.91 -2.84 -9.91
N VAL A 138 -12.50 -1.97 -10.73
CA VAL A 138 -13.40 -0.89 -10.26
C VAL A 138 -14.57 -1.47 -9.45
N ALA A 139 -15.21 -2.52 -9.95
CA ALA A 139 -16.32 -3.16 -9.25
C ALA A 139 -15.89 -3.74 -7.90
N SER A 140 -14.69 -4.34 -7.82
CA SER A 140 -14.13 -4.88 -6.58
C SER A 140 -13.83 -3.77 -5.57
N LEU A 141 -13.19 -2.67 -6.00
CA LEU A 141 -12.86 -1.53 -5.14
C LEU A 141 -14.12 -0.89 -4.55
N ARG A 142 -15.19 -0.77 -5.35
CA ARG A 142 -16.48 -0.22 -4.88
C ARG A 142 -17.23 -1.16 -3.93
N LYS A 143 -17.11 -2.48 -4.08
CA LYS A 143 -17.71 -3.44 -3.14
C LYS A 143 -17.07 -3.37 -1.75
N ASN A 144 -15.79 -3.00 -1.70
CA ASN A 144 -15.04 -2.83 -0.46
C ASN A 144 -15.30 -1.47 0.21
N GLN A 145 -16.07 -0.57 -0.42
CA GLN A 145 -16.54 0.63 0.28
C GLN A 145 -17.60 0.22 1.31
N PRO A 146 -17.51 0.66 2.57
CA PRO A 146 -18.62 0.54 3.49
C PRO A 146 -19.84 1.23 2.85
N CYS A 147 -20.95 0.50 2.73
CA CYS A 147 -22.24 1.11 2.44
C CYS A 147 -22.40 2.30 3.39
N GLN A 148 -22.49 3.51 2.84
CA GLN A 148 -22.77 4.72 3.60
C GLN A 148 -23.88 4.42 4.62
N GLU A 149 -23.62 4.80 5.88
CA GLU A 149 -24.51 4.59 7.02
C GLU A 149 -25.96 4.79 6.61
N LYS A 150 -26.74 3.70 6.62
CA LYS A 150 -28.19 3.83 6.66
C LYS A 150 -28.49 4.63 7.91
N ASN A 151 -29.03 5.84 7.74
CA ASN A 151 -29.50 6.73 8.82
C ASN A 151 -30.08 5.91 9.99
N TYR A 152 -29.31 5.73 11.05
CA TYR A 152 -29.86 5.26 12.31
C TYR A 152 -30.58 6.45 12.96
N PRO A 153 -31.85 6.32 13.37
CA PRO A 153 -32.51 7.38 14.11
C PRO A 153 -31.71 7.65 15.38
N SER A 154 -31.50 8.94 15.66
CA SER A 154 -30.78 9.41 16.83
C SER A 154 -31.53 9.04 18.11
N GLU A 155 -31.31 7.82 18.59
CA GLU A 155 -31.70 7.47 19.95
C GLU A 155 -30.64 7.95 20.93
N ILE A 156 -31.15 8.72 21.88
CA ILE A 156 -30.46 9.51 22.89
C ILE A 156 -29.59 8.59 23.74
N PHE A 157 -28.26 8.62 23.54
CA PHE A 157 -27.34 8.06 24.52
C PHE A 157 -27.19 9.03 25.68
N ARG A 158 -27.78 8.65 26.82
CA ARG A 158 -27.49 9.26 28.13
C ARG A 158 -26.00 9.10 28.42
N ILE A 159 -25.29 10.21 28.53
CA ILE A 159 -23.93 10.26 29.06
C ILE A 159 -24.00 9.84 30.54
N VAL A 160 -23.58 8.61 30.82
CA VAL A 160 -23.17 8.21 32.17
C VAL A 160 -21.66 8.19 32.16
N ASN A 161 -21.05 9.18 32.80
CA ASN A 161 -19.62 9.23 33.04
C ASN A 161 -19.21 8.04 33.93
N GLN A 162 -18.46 7.10 33.39
CA GLN A 162 -17.59 6.20 34.17
C GLN A 162 -16.22 6.08 33.48
N THR A 163 -15.19 6.30 34.30
CA THR A 163 -13.76 6.43 34.02
C THR A 163 -13.08 5.11 33.59
N PRO A 164 -11.82 5.14 33.13
CA PRO A 164 -11.34 4.31 32.03
C PRO A 164 -10.78 2.96 32.49
N ASN A 165 -11.00 1.94 31.67
CA ASN A 165 -10.14 0.76 31.65
C ASN A 165 -9.80 0.48 30.19
N ASN A 166 -8.59 0.87 29.81
CA ASN A 166 -7.92 0.44 28.60
C ASN A 166 -7.62 -1.05 28.74
N GLU A 167 -8.08 -1.86 27.78
CA GLU A 167 -7.34 -2.98 27.20
C GLU A 167 -8.22 -3.66 26.13
N GLN A 168 -7.58 -4.02 25.00
CA GLN A 168 -8.13 -4.77 23.84
C GLN A 168 -9.02 -3.92 22.91
N PHE A 169 -8.65 -3.62 21.66
CA PHE A 169 -8.24 -4.54 20.60
C PHE A 169 -7.32 -3.85 19.58
N PHE A 170 -6.09 -4.34 19.44
CA PHE A 170 -5.35 -4.30 18.18
C PHE A 170 -4.77 -5.70 17.97
N GLN A 171 -5.43 -6.51 17.14
CA GLN A 171 -4.79 -7.69 16.57
C GLN A 171 -3.95 -7.21 15.38
N VAL A 172 -2.67 -6.96 15.64
CA VAL A 172 -1.65 -6.83 14.59
C VAL A 172 -1.31 -8.26 14.16
N SER A 173 -1.28 -8.53 12.85
CA SER A 173 -0.95 -9.85 12.32
C SER A 173 0.44 -10.29 12.79
N GLU A 174 0.54 -11.47 13.41
CA GLU A 174 1.78 -11.99 14.05
C GLU A 174 2.89 -12.46 13.09
N HIS A 175 2.96 -12.00 11.83
CA HIS A 175 3.88 -12.58 10.84
C HIS A 175 5.07 -11.71 10.41
N TRP A 176 5.33 -10.59 11.08
CA TRP A 176 6.49 -9.76 10.76
C TRP A 176 7.32 -9.49 11.99
N ARG A 177 8.14 -10.50 12.36
CA ARG A 177 9.36 -10.41 13.16
C ARG A 177 9.90 -11.84 13.38
N THR A 178 10.72 -12.32 12.46
CA THR A 178 11.73 -13.31 12.85
C THR A 178 12.94 -12.55 13.35
N TYR A 179 13.01 -12.42 14.67
CA TYR A 179 14.12 -11.81 15.40
C TYR A 179 14.88 -12.93 16.12
N ASN A 180 16.16 -13.09 15.79
CA ASN A 180 17.12 -13.89 16.55
C ASN A 180 18.27 -12.95 16.93
N GLY A 181 18.43 -12.64 18.21
CA GLY A 181 19.60 -11.91 18.71
C GLY A 181 19.30 -11.05 19.93
N ASP A 182 19.72 -11.50 21.09
CA ASP A 182 19.47 -10.90 22.40
C ASP A 182 19.97 -9.44 22.54
N LYS A 183 19.03 -8.49 22.68
CA LYS A 183 18.95 -7.46 23.76
C LYS A 183 18.03 -6.32 23.34
N VAL A 184 16.88 -6.22 24.00
CA VAL A 184 16.03 -5.02 23.98
C VAL A 184 16.53 -4.08 25.07
N THR A 185 16.95 -2.87 24.71
CA THR A 185 17.06 -1.75 25.65
C THR A 185 15.89 -0.82 25.44
N ASP A 186 15.15 -0.60 26.52
CA ASP A 186 13.90 0.16 26.61
C ASP A 186 13.97 1.57 25.99
N PHE A 187 12.88 1.96 25.33
CA PHE A 187 12.65 3.32 24.84
C PHE A 187 12.56 4.31 26.00
N VAL A 188 13.45 5.31 26.02
CA VAL A 188 13.29 6.52 26.84
C VAL A 188 12.45 7.52 26.06
N LEU A 189 11.21 7.74 26.48
CA LEU A 189 10.37 8.86 26.08
C LEU A 189 10.98 10.16 26.62
N LEU A 190 11.66 10.92 25.76
CA LEU A 190 12.01 12.31 26.05
C LEU A 190 10.79 13.19 25.79
N THR A 191 10.07 13.57 26.85
CA THR A 191 9.13 14.69 26.81
C THR A 191 9.90 15.98 27.13
N SER A 192 9.93 16.91 26.18
CA SER A 192 10.48 18.27 26.37
C SER A 192 9.47 19.15 27.12
N ASN A 193 9.97 19.94 28.07
CA ASN A 193 9.23 20.98 28.82
C ASN A 193 8.76 22.14 27.96
#